data_AF-A0A2A4HWR6-F1
#
_entry.id   AF-A0A2A4HWR6-F1
#
_cell.length_a   1.000
_cell.length_b   1.000
_cell.length_c   1.000
_cell.angle_alpha   90.00
_cell.angle_beta   90.00
_cell.angle_gamma   90.00
#
_symmetry.space_group_name_H-M   'P 1'
#
loop_
_entity.id
_entity.type
_entity.pdbx_description
1 polymer ?
#
loop_
_entity_poly.entity_id
_entity_poly.type
_entity_poly.pdbx_seq_one_letter_code
_entity_poly.pdbx_strand_id
1 'polypeptide(L)' 'MNPDTAVKMMEALAGHLQEMDKGFLRELVVAFQIIAENYSGEEQKVVRSIADGYYLEEALAADGPVKLAELEALRDARD' A
#
# COMPACT_ATOMS: atom_id res chain seq x y z
N MET A 1 23.35 2.51 -6.14
CA MET A 1 22.63 1.96 -4.96
C MET A 1 22.47 0.47 -5.20
N ASN A 2 22.85 -0.38 -4.24
CA ASN A 2 22.68 -1.83 -4.39
C ASN A 2 21.17 -2.15 -4.28
N PRO A 3 20.54 -2.84 -5.26
CA PRO A 3 19.13 -3.21 -5.19
C PRO A 3 18.75 -3.91 -3.88
N ASP A 4 19.63 -4.74 -3.30
CA ASP A 4 19.37 -5.39 -2.01
C ASP A 4 19.23 -4.40 -0.86
N THR A 5 19.95 -3.27 -0.93
CA THR A 5 19.82 -2.19 0.05
C THR A 5 18.51 -1.44 -0.13
N ALA A 6 18.08 -1.22 -1.37
CA ALA A 6 16.80 -0.58 -1.66
C ALA A 6 15.62 -1.42 -1.15
N VAL A 7 15.64 -2.73 -1.39
CA VAL A 7 14.61 -3.67 -0.91
C VAL A 7 14.50 -3.63 0.61
N LYS A 8 15.62 -3.75 1.33
CA LYS A 8 15.62 -3.70 2.80
C LYS A 8 15.08 -2.39 3.37
N MET A 9 15.37 -1.26 2.71
CA MET A 9 14.82 0.03 3.13
C MET A 9 13.30 0.10 2.89
N MET A 10 12.81 -0.51 1.80
CA MET A 10 11.37 -0.60 1.52
C MET A 10 10.66 -1.51 2.52
N GLU A 11 11.23 -2.66 2.86
CA GLU A 11 10.68 -3.57 3.89
C GLU A 11 10.63 -2.92 5.27
N ALA A 12 11.70 -2.23 5.67
CA ALA A 12 11.73 -1.51 6.95
C ALA A 12 10.70 -0.37 7.00
N LEU A 13 10.53 0.36 5.89
CA LEU A 13 9.51 1.39 5.77
C LEU A 13 8.10 0.80 5.81
N ALA A 14 7.86 -0.33 5.13
CA ALA A 14 6.59 -1.05 5.18
C ALA A 14 6.23 -1.41 6.63
N GLY A 15 7.16 -2.04 7.36
CA GLY A 15 6.96 -2.42 8.75
C GLY A 15 6.60 -1.22 9.63
N HIS A 16 7.35 -0.12 9.54
CA HIS A 16 7.04 1.10 10.29
C HIS A 16 5.67 1.67 9.95
N LEU A 17 5.28 1.70 8.66
CA LEU A 17 3.96 2.19 8.25
C LEU A 17 2.85 1.31 8.82
N GLN A 18 3.00 -0.01 8.77
CA GLN A 18 2.00 -0.96 9.27
C GLN A 18 1.76 -0.88 10.79
N GLU A 19 2.78 -0.46 11.54
CA GLU A 19 2.73 -0.18 12.99
C GLU A 19 2.09 1.17 13.34
N MET A 20 1.87 2.06 12.36
CA MET A 20 1.22 3.35 12.61
C MET A 20 -0.26 3.18 12.95
N ASP A 21 -0.83 4.25 13.51
CA ASP A 21 -2.25 4.33 13.81
C ASP A 21 -3.11 3.99 12.57
N LYS A 22 -4.14 3.17 12.78
CA LYS A 22 -5.00 2.69 11.68
C LYS A 22 -5.86 3.81 11.09
N GLY A 23 -6.18 4.86 11.87
CA GLY A 23 -6.80 6.07 11.34
C GLY A 23 -5.89 6.78 10.37
N PHE A 24 -4.63 7.00 10.77
CA PHE A 24 -3.60 7.55 9.90
C PHE A 24 -3.38 6.73 8.63
N LEU A 25 -3.32 5.40 8.73
CA LEU A 25 -3.16 4.53 7.55
C LEU A 25 -4.33 4.65 6.56
N ARG A 26 -5.57 4.79 7.04
CA ARG A 26 -6.73 5.04 6.15
C ARG A 26 -6.59 6.37 5.41
N GLU A 27 -6.19 7.42 6.12
CA GLU A 27 -5.96 8.73 5.52
C GLU A 27 -4.83 8.69 4.50
N LEU A 28 -3.77 7.94 4.78
CA LEU A 28 -2.63 7.79 3.87
C LEU A 28 -3.02 7.06 2.57
N VAL A 29 -3.78 5.96 2.66
CA VAL A 29 -4.30 5.25 1.47
C VAL A 29 -5.16 6.19 0.61
N VAL A 30 -6.05 6.95 1.24
CA VAL A 30 -6.89 7.94 0.55
C VAL A 30 -6.04 9.05 -0.08
N ALA A 31 -5.01 9.54 0.62
CA ALA A 31 -4.13 10.59 0.13
C ALA A 31 -3.41 10.17 -1.16
N PHE A 32 -2.94 8.93 -1.27
CA PHE A 32 -2.33 8.45 -2.53
C PHE A 32 -3.32 8.49 -3.69
N GLN A 33 -4.59 8.12 -3.49
CA GLN A 33 -5.61 8.20 -4.54
C GLN A 33 -5.87 9.64 -4.99
N ILE A 34 -5.96 10.58 -4.05
CA ILE A 34 -6.15 12.01 -4.34
C ILE A 34 -4.93 12.58 -5.08
N ILE A 35 -3.72 12.29 -4.58
CA ILE A 35 -2.48 12.81 -5.16
C ILE A 35 -2.26 12.25 -6.57
N ALA A 36 -2.67 11.01 -6.85
CA ALA A 36 -2.56 10.40 -8.17
C ALA A 36 -3.30 11.17 -9.27
N GLU A 37 -4.32 11.98 -8.94
CA GLU A 37 -5.02 12.84 -9.90
C GLU A 37 -4.13 13.97 -10.45
N ASN A 38 -3.06 14.33 -9.74
CA ASN A 38 -2.07 15.30 -10.21
C ASN A 38 -1.08 14.72 -11.23
N TYR A 39 -1.14 13.41 -11.47
CA TYR A 39 -0.30 12.70 -12.41
C TYR A 39 -1.16 12.14 -13.55
N SER A 40 -0.52 11.82 -14.66
CA SER A 40 -1.14 11.21 -15.83
C SER A 40 -0.34 10.00 -16.29
N GLY A 41 -0.97 9.06 -16.99
CA GLY A 41 -0.26 7.93 -17.58
C GLY A 41 0.25 6.93 -16.54
N GLU A 42 1.51 6.51 -16.67
CA GLU A 42 2.08 5.46 -15.82
C GLU A 42 2.37 5.97 -14.40
N GLU A 43 2.76 7.24 -14.24
CA GLU A 43 3.01 7.85 -12.94
C GLU A 43 1.76 7.84 -12.06
N GLN A 44 0.58 8.08 -12.67
CA GLN A 44 -0.69 7.96 -11.96
C GLN A 44 -0.93 6.55 -11.44
N LYS A 45 -0.64 5.52 -12.24
CA LYS A 45 -0.80 4.11 -11.83
C LYS A 45 0.18 3.76 -10.71
N VAL A 46 1.44 4.21 -10.83
CA VAL A 46 2.46 3.99 -9.81
C VAL A 46 2.01 4.58 -8.47
N VAL A 47 1.57 5.85 -8.45
CA VAL A 47 1.11 6.49 -7.21
C VAL A 47 -0.07 5.73 -6.59
N ARG A 48 -1.02 5.25 -7.39
CA ARG A 48 -2.14 4.43 -6.87
C ARG A 48 -1.70 3.08 -6.30
N SER A 49 -0.65 2.48 -6.87
CA SER A 49 -0.11 1.20 -6.39
C SER A 49 0.79 1.29 -5.15
N ILE A 50 1.13 2.50 -4.68
CA ILE A 50 2.02 2.66 -3.51
C ILE A 50 1.41 2.00 -2.27
N ALA A 51 0.10 2.19 -2.03
CA ALA A 51 -0.58 1.59 -0.88
C ALA A 51 -0.45 0.06 -0.88
N ASP A 52 -0.68 -0.56 -2.04
CA ASP A 52 -0.56 -2.00 -2.26
C ASP A 52 0.88 -2.48 -2.12
N GLY A 53 1.85 -1.73 -2.68
CA GLY A 53 3.27 -2.08 -2.62
C GLY A 53 3.84 -2.10 -1.21
N TYR A 54 3.21 -1.39 -0.27
CA TYR A 54 3.54 -1.39 1.16
C TYR A 54 2.57 -2.22 2.02
N TYR A 55 1.64 -2.96 1.41
CA TYR A 55 0.66 -3.81 2.11
C TYR A 55 -0.16 -3.06 3.16
N LEU A 56 -0.54 -1.80 2.87
CA LEU A 56 -1.23 -0.95 3.83
C LEU A 56 -2.72 -1.33 3.96
N GLU A 57 -3.35 -1.76 2.88
CA GLU A 57 -4.75 -2.18 2.88
C GLU A 57 -4.95 -3.47 3.69
N GLU A 58 -4.01 -4.40 3.59
CA GLU A 58 -3.96 -5.63 4.37
C GLU A 58 -3.73 -5.33 5.85
N ALA A 59 -2.83 -4.40 6.16
CA ALA A 59 -2.60 -3.94 7.53
C ALA A 59 -3.83 -3.25 8.14
N LEU A 60 -4.72 -2.67 7.33
CA LEU A 60 -6.02 -2.14 7.74
C LEU A 60 -7.10 -3.23 7.83
N ALA A 61 -6.98 -4.29 7.04
CA ALA A 61 -7.90 -5.43 6.99
C ALA A 61 -7.62 -6.47 8.08
N ALA A 62 -6.40 -6.56 8.61
CA ALA A 62 -6.03 -7.50 9.66
C ALA A 62 -6.87 -7.35 10.95
N ASP A 63 -7.45 -6.17 11.19
CA ASP A 63 -8.40 -5.92 12.29
C ASP A 63 -9.85 -6.37 11.99
N GLY A 64 -10.12 -6.93 10.81
CA GLY A 64 -11.44 -7.36 10.37
C GLY A 64 -11.41 -8.59 9.45
N PRO A 65 -11.86 -9.78 9.91
CA PRO A 65 -11.69 -11.05 9.18
C PRO A 65 -12.35 -11.10 7.79
N VAL A 66 -13.29 -10.20 7.49
CA VAL A 66 -13.97 -10.14 6.18
C VAL A 66 -13.12 -9.43 5.12
N LYS A 67 -12.33 -8.43 5.50
CA LYS A 67 -11.59 -7.60 4.53
C LYS A 67 -10.32 -8.28 4.00
N LEU A 68 -9.71 -9.16 4.80
CA LEU A 68 -8.47 -9.85 4.40
C LEU A 68 -8.72 -10.78 3.20
N ALA A 69 -9.79 -11.57 3.26
CA ALA A 69 -10.17 -12.51 2.19
C ALA A 69 -10.57 -11.81 0.87
N GLU A 70 -11.18 -10.63 0.96
CA GLU A 70 -11.59 -9.84 -0.21
C GLU A 70 -10.37 -9.22 -0.92
N LEU A 71 -9.36 -8.77 -0.15
CA LEU A 71 -8.11 -8.24 -0.69
C LEU A 71 -7.22 -9.32 -1.32
N GLU A 72 -7.13 -10.50 -0.70
CA GLU A 72 -6.41 -11.65 -1.29
C GLU A 72 -6.99 -12.02 -2.66
N ALA A 73 -8.32 -12.05 -2.78
CA ALA A 73 -8.99 -12.32 -4.07
C ALA A 73 -8.74 -11.24 -5.13
N LEU A 74 -8.64 -9.97 -4.74
CA LEU A 74 -8.30 -8.87 -5.67
C LEU A 74 -6.85 -8.95 -6.15
N ARG A 75 -5.93 -9.45 -5.32
CA ARG A 75 -4.52 -9.64 -5.68
C ARG A 75 -4.33 -10.81 -6.65
N ASP A 76 -4.95 -11.95 -6.38
CA ASP A 76 -4.92 -13.12 -7.26
C ASP A 76 -5.48 -12.82 -8.66
N ALA A 77 -6.37 -11.84 -8.78
CA ALA A 77 -6.92 -11.40 -10.07
C ALA A 77 -5.98 -10.46 -10.87
N ARG A 78 -4.91 -9.95 -10.25
CA ARG A 78 -3.96 -8.99 -10.84
C ARG A 78 -2.65 -9.65 -11.28
N ASP A 79 -2.30 -10.81 -10.71
CA ASP A 79 -1.22 -11.70 -11.17
C ASP A 79 -1.64 -12.53 -12.40
#